data_AF-A0A954VTM0-F1
#
_entry.id   AF-A0A954VTM0-F1
#
_cell.length_a   1.000
_cell.length_b   1.000
_cell.length_c   1.000
_cell.angle_alpha   90.00
_cell.angle_beta   90.00
_cell.angle_gamma   90.00
#
_symmetry.space_group_name_H-M   'P 1'
#
loop_
_entity.id
_entity.type
_entity.pdbx_description
1 polymer ?
#
loop_
_entity_poly.entity_id
_entity_poly.type
_entity_poly.pdbx_seq_one_letter_code
_entity_poly.pdbx_strand_id
1 'polypeptide(L)'
;MTINRLSSRRTWSTASLLAVEFVCLFLIVLVGFNVFSTMELQKARKRLRLVQAELEQRNDVLQRKRDGLAQVARDKQLILEVLRSCRTVDDIPNFDDSPFLAAIMRSGTNHDAVFYVPNARSRLNVEINWKSLESADDDSGMENSHQTWDVALVPNSGYIVSIPIDSKRIASHWTIEGNSPQSKLQSIPLPLSDFQPRSWSWSTDKQFARWPLTDKMQLEDGLQVMKISMSGPAGEKQYSLTMTARVVVERETQTDATSQSE
;
A
#
# COMPACT_ATOMS: atom_id res chain seq x y z
N MET A 1 14.16 -110.03 -21.90
CA MET A 1 12.92 -109.22 -21.91
C MET A 1 13.25 -107.82 -22.39
N THR A 2 12.95 -107.54 -23.65
CA THR A 2 13.27 -106.29 -24.36
C THR A 2 12.04 -105.39 -24.37
N ILE A 3 12.13 -104.22 -23.72
CA ILE A 3 11.07 -103.21 -23.68
C ILE A 3 11.19 -102.35 -24.94
N ASN A 4 10.37 -102.63 -25.95
CA ASN A 4 10.24 -101.79 -27.15
C ASN A 4 9.45 -100.51 -26.84
N ARG A 5 10.16 -99.39 -26.71
CA ARG A 5 9.55 -98.05 -26.74
C ARG A 5 9.18 -97.69 -28.18
N LEU A 6 7.89 -97.82 -28.53
CA LEU A 6 7.31 -97.25 -29.75
C LEU A 6 7.23 -95.73 -29.61
N SER A 7 8.17 -95.01 -30.24
CA SER A 7 8.10 -93.55 -30.38
C SER A 7 7.05 -93.20 -31.45
N SER A 8 5.84 -92.85 -31.03
CA SER A 8 4.83 -92.26 -31.92
C SER A 8 5.27 -90.84 -32.32
N ARG A 9 5.88 -90.69 -33.50
CA ARG A 9 6.11 -89.38 -34.13
C ARG A 9 4.78 -88.89 -34.69
N ARG A 10 4.03 -88.10 -33.90
CA ARG A 10 2.90 -87.30 -34.41
C ARG A 10 3.45 -86.27 -35.41
N THR A 11 3.12 -86.41 -36.68
CA THR A 11 3.32 -85.38 -37.69
C THR A 11 2.25 -84.32 -37.51
N TRP A 12 2.64 -83.15 -37.01
CA TRP A 12 1.74 -82.00 -36.88
C TRP A 12 1.40 -81.48 -38.28
N SER A 13 0.12 -81.20 -38.56
CA SER A 13 -0.30 -80.62 -39.84
C SER A 13 0.18 -79.18 -39.93
N THR A 14 0.56 -78.71 -41.12
CA THR A 14 1.01 -77.33 -41.38
C THR A 14 0.01 -76.26 -40.89
N ALA A 15 -1.29 -76.58 -40.92
CA ALA A 15 -2.35 -75.72 -40.37
C ALA A 15 -2.23 -75.50 -38.85
N SER A 16 -1.77 -76.50 -38.09
CA SER A 16 -1.57 -76.37 -36.64
C SER A 16 -0.39 -75.47 -36.27
N LEU A 17 0.66 -75.44 -37.10
CA LEU A 17 1.80 -74.53 -36.93
C LEU A 17 1.40 -73.07 -37.17
N LEU A 18 0.65 -72.78 -38.24
CA LEU A 18 0.15 -71.43 -38.53
C LEU A 18 -0.82 -70.91 -37.44
N ALA A 19 -1.66 -71.79 -36.88
CA ALA A 19 -2.54 -71.42 -35.78
C ALA A 19 -1.77 -71.03 -34.51
N VAL A 20 -0.68 -71.76 -34.19
CA VAL A 20 0.18 -71.42 -33.06
C VAL A 20 0.88 -70.08 -33.28
N GLU A 21 1.42 -69.84 -34.48
CA GLU A 21 2.05 -68.56 -34.82
C GLU A 21 1.07 -67.38 -34.69
N PHE A 22 -0.15 -67.52 -35.18
CA PHE A 22 -1.17 -66.48 -35.07
C PHE A 22 -1.54 -66.19 -33.61
N VAL A 23 -1.73 -67.23 -32.79
CA VAL A 23 -2.01 -67.07 -31.36
C VAL A 23 -0.84 -66.38 -30.66
N CYS A 24 0.41 -66.75 -30.97
CA CYS A 24 1.58 -66.09 -30.41
C CYS A 24 1.65 -64.61 -30.80
N LEU A 25 1.44 -64.27 -32.08
CA LEU A 25 1.41 -62.87 -32.54
C LEU A 25 0.30 -62.06 -31.87
N PHE A 26 -0.90 -62.64 -31.76
CA PHE A 26 -2.03 -62.01 -31.10
C PHE A 26 -1.75 -61.73 -29.61
N LEU A 27 -1.14 -62.68 -28.90
CA LEU A 27 -0.72 -62.48 -27.51
C LEU A 27 0.34 -61.38 -27.37
N ILE A 28 1.32 -61.31 -28.29
CA ILE A 28 2.33 -60.24 -28.28
C ILE A 28 1.67 -58.87 -28.47
N VAL A 29 0.71 -58.74 -29.39
CA VAL A 29 -0.02 -57.49 -29.60
C VAL A 29 -0.85 -57.12 -28.37
N LEU A 30 -1.53 -58.08 -27.75
CA LEU A 30 -2.30 -57.85 -26.51
C LEU A 30 -1.40 -57.40 -25.36
N VAL A 31 -0.25 -58.04 -25.17
CA VAL A 31 0.71 -57.65 -24.13
C VAL A 31 1.25 -56.25 -24.43
N GLY A 32 1.65 -55.98 -25.68
CA GLY A 32 2.13 -54.66 -26.12
C GLY A 32 1.10 -53.55 -25.88
N PHE A 33 -0.17 -53.81 -26.19
CA PHE A 33 -1.26 -52.87 -25.96
C PHE A 33 -1.49 -52.60 -24.46
N ASN A 34 -1.48 -53.64 -23.62
CA ASN A 34 -1.61 -53.49 -22.17
C ASN A 34 -0.44 -52.70 -21.57
N VAL A 35 0.80 -52.96 -22.00
CA VAL A 35 1.97 -52.19 -21.56
C VAL A 35 1.87 -50.73 -22.02
N PHE A 36 1.50 -50.49 -23.27
CA PHE A 36 1.33 -49.13 -23.78
C PHE A 36 0.24 -48.35 -23.03
N SER A 37 -0.91 -48.97 -22.80
CA SER A 37 -2.03 -48.38 -22.06
C SER A 37 -1.64 -48.02 -20.61
N THR A 38 -0.93 -48.93 -19.93
CA THR A 38 -0.47 -48.68 -18.56
C THR A 38 0.60 -47.58 -18.50
N MET A 39 1.49 -47.48 -19.49
CA MET A 39 2.47 -46.39 -19.57
C MET A 39 1.80 -45.02 -19.77
N GLU A 40 0.83 -44.91 -20.68
CA GLU A 40 0.10 -43.65 -20.89
C GLU A 40 -0.72 -43.25 -19.66
N LEU A 41 -1.36 -44.21 -18.99
CA LEU A 41 -2.07 -43.96 -17.74
C LEU A 41 -1.12 -43.48 -16.63
N GLN A 42 0.10 -44.04 -16.54
CA GLN A 42 1.11 -43.58 -15.58
C GLN A 42 1.59 -42.16 -15.91
N LYS A 43 1.82 -41.83 -17.19
CA LYS A 43 2.17 -40.46 -17.60
C LYS A 43 1.06 -39.47 -17.26
N ALA A 44 -0.19 -39.80 -17.56
CA ALA A 44 -1.35 -38.96 -17.23
C ALA A 44 -1.47 -38.74 -15.71
N ARG A 45 -1.32 -39.79 -14.90
CA ARG A 45 -1.32 -39.69 -13.42
C ARG A 45 -0.17 -38.83 -12.90
N LYS A 46 1.03 -38.96 -13.47
CA LYS A 46 2.18 -38.11 -13.09
C LYS A 46 1.88 -36.63 -13.41
N ARG A 47 1.36 -36.32 -14.60
CA ARG A 47 0.96 -34.95 -14.97
C ARG A 47 -0.11 -34.40 -14.03
N LEU A 48 -1.12 -35.21 -13.70
CA LEU A 48 -2.18 -34.81 -12.80
C LEU A 48 -1.63 -34.48 -11.40
N ARG A 49 -0.72 -35.30 -10.86
CA ARG A 49 -0.06 -35.02 -9.57
C ARG A 49 0.77 -33.75 -9.61
N LEU A 50 1.49 -33.50 -10.70
CA LEU A 50 2.28 -32.27 -10.85
C LEU A 50 1.38 -31.02 -10.87
N VAL A 51 0.27 -31.07 -11.62
CA VAL A 51 -0.70 -29.97 -11.67
C VAL A 51 -1.38 -29.76 -10.31
N GLN A 52 -1.73 -30.83 -9.60
CA GLN A 52 -2.28 -30.75 -8.24
C GLN A 52 -1.30 -30.07 -7.28
N ALA A 53 -0.03 -30.49 -7.30
CA ALA A 53 1.01 -29.89 -6.45
C ALA A 53 1.24 -28.40 -6.78
N GLU A 54 1.23 -28.02 -8.06
CA GLU A 54 1.36 -26.62 -8.46
C GLU A 54 0.16 -25.77 -8.01
N LEU A 55 -1.06 -26.32 -8.10
CA LEU A 55 -2.26 -25.65 -7.62
C LEU A 55 -2.25 -25.44 -6.10
N GLU A 56 -1.85 -26.46 -5.33
CA GLU A 56 -1.68 -26.34 -3.88
C GLU A 56 -0.64 -25.28 -3.53
N GLN A 57 0.52 -25.29 -4.19
CA GLN A 57 1.57 -24.30 -3.99
C GLN A 57 1.09 -22.87 -4.29
N ARG A 58 0.34 -22.67 -5.38
CA ARG A 58 -0.22 -21.35 -5.71
C ARG A 58 -1.28 -20.91 -4.71
N ASN A 59 -2.12 -21.84 -4.23
CA ASN A 59 -3.13 -21.54 -3.22
C ASN A 59 -2.48 -21.11 -1.90
N ASP A 60 -1.43 -21.81 -1.47
CA ASP A 60 -0.66 -21.44 -0.27
C ASP A 60 -0.07 -20.03 -0.38
N VAL A 61 0.48 -19.68 -1.56
CA VAL A 61 1.01 -18.33 -1.81
C VAL A 61 -0.09 -17.28 -1.75
N LEU A 62 -1.27 -17.56 -2.34
CA LEU A 62 -2.41 -16.65 -2.30
C LEU A 62 -2.95 -16.48 -0.87
N GLN A 63 -3.01 -17.56 -0.10
CA GLN A 63 -3.45 -17.52 1.29
C GLN A 63 -2.49 -16.70 2.15
N ARG A 64 -1.18 -16.95 2.06
CA ARG A 64 -0.16 -16.13 2.75
C ARG A 64 -0.26 -14.65 2.38
N LYS A 65 -0.50 -14.35 1.10
CA LYS A 65 -0.70 -12.97 0.64
C LYS A 65 -1.96 -12.34 1.25
N ARG A 66 -3.07 -13.09 1.31
CA ARG A 66 -4.32 -12.63 1.91
C ARG A 66 -4.16 -12.37 3.41
N ASP A 67 -3.50 -13.27 4.12
CA ASP A 67 -3.24 -13.14 5.56
C ASP A 67 -2.33 -11.94 5.85
N GLY A 68 -1.30 -11.74 5.02
CA GLY A 68 -0.45 -10.55 5.10
C GLY A 68 -1.20 -9.24 4.87
N LEU A 69 -2.13 -9.19 3.89
CA LEU A 69 -2.97 -8.01 3.66
C LEU A 69 -3.94 -7.75 4.82
N ALA A 70 -4.51 -8.81 5.40
CA ALA A 70 -5.39 -8.69 6.57
C ALA A 70 -4.64 -8.17 7.80
N GLN A 71 -3.39 -8.62 8.00
CA GLN A 71 -2.54 -8.10 9.07
C GLN A 71 -2.26 -6.60 8.89
N VAL A 72 -1.86 -6.18 7.68
CA VAL A 72 -1.62 -4.77 7.38
C VAL A 72 -2.87 -3.91 7.62
N ALA A 73 -4.05 -4.41 7.29
CA ALA A 73 -5.30 -3.70 7.55
C ALA A 73 -5.56 -3.50 9.06
N ARG A 74 -5.27 -4.54 9.88
CA ARG A 74 -5.37 -4.45 11.34
C ARG A 74 -4.38 -3.46 11.93
N ASP A 75 -3.12 -3.52 11.51
CA ASP A 75 -2.07 -2.63 12.03
C ASP A 75 -2.40 -1.16 11.74
N LYS A 76 -2.91 -0.87 10.53
CA LYS A 76 -3.42 0.45 10.17
C LYS A 76 -4.55 0.90 11.10
N GLN A 77 -5.55 0.04 11.31
CA GLN A 77 -6.66 0.41 12.18
C GLN A 77 -6.19 0.72 13.61
N LEU A 78 -5.28 -0.09 14.15
CA LEU A 78 -4.70 0.10 15.47
C LEU A 78 -3.94 1.43 15.58
N ILE A 79 -3.08 1.76 14.60
CA ILE A 79 -2.35 3.03 14.58
C ILE A 79 -3.31 4.22 14.60
N LEU A 80 -4.39 4.19 13.80
CA LEU A 80 -5.37 5.28 13.82
C LEU A 80 -6.10 5.38 15.15
N GLU A 81 -6.47 4.26 15.75
CA GLU A 81 -7.14 4.25 17.05
C GLU A 81 -6.25 4.86 18.13
N VAL A 82 -4.95 4.57 18.10
CA VAL A 82 -3.96 5.20 18.99
C VAL A 82 -3.82 6.70 18.69
N LEU A 83 -3.65 7.11 17.44
CA LEU A 83 -3.54 8.53 17.11
C LEU A 83 -4.80 9.34 17.46
N ARG A 84 -5.99 8.72 17.41
CA ARG A 84 -7.25 9.34 17.85
C ARG A 84 -7.29 9.62 19.35
N SER A 85 -6.64 8.79 20.16
CA SER A 85 -6.64 8.95 21.62
C SER A 85 -5.56 9.90 22.12
N CYS A 86 -4.54 10.19 21.31
CA CYS A 86 -3.47 11.14 21.62
C CYS A 86 -4.04 12.57 21.79
N ARG A 87 -3.69 13.25 22.89
CA ARG A 87 -4.12 14.65 23.19
C ARG A 87 -2.98 15.63 22.99
N THR A 88 -1.79 15.25 23.41
CA THR A 88 -0.55 16.01 23.33
C THR A 88 0.44 15.28 22.42
N VAL A 89 1.52 15.95 22.03
CA VAL A 89 2.59 15.30 21.25
C VAL A 89 3.23 14.15 22.02
N ASP A 90 3.34 14.27 23.35
CA ASP A 90 3.92 13.27 24.24
C ASP A 90 3.11 11.96 24.29
N ASP A 91 1.81 12.02 24.00
CA ASP A 91 0.94 10.84 23.94
C ASP A 91 1.20 9.98 22.68
N ILE A 92 1.84 10.54 21.65
CA ILE A 92 2.07 9.85 20.39
C ILE A 92 3.22 8.87 20.57
N PRO A 93 2.96 7.55 20.55
CA PRO A 93 4.03 6.58 20.72
C PRO A 93 4.92 6.55 19.48
N ASN A 94 6.17 6.16 19.69
CA ASN A 94 7.00 5.73 18.60
C ASN A 94 6.51 4.35 18.12
N PHE A 95 6.13 4.24 16.85
CA PHE A 95 5.62 2.99 16.26
C PHE A 95 6.74 2.16 15.64
N ASP A 96 7.95 2.18 16.21
CA ASP A 96 9.16 1.42 15.86
C ASP A 96 9.08 0.61 14.56
N ASP A 97 9.76 1.09 13.52
CA ASP A 97 9.80 0.50 12.17
C ASP A 97 8.47 0.43 11.41
N SER A 98 7.40 1.05 11.91
CA SER A 98 6.17 1.20 11.15
C SER A 98 6.46 1.89 9.81
N PRO A 99 6.15 1.24 8.67
CA PRO A 99 6.29 1.86 7.37
C PRO A 99 5.18 2.87 7.09
N PHE A 100 4.24 3.09 8.01
CA PHE A 100 3.04 3.84 7.72
C PHE A 100 3.17 5.28 8.17
N LEU A 101 3.06 6.19 7.20
CA LEU A 101 2.69 7.56 7.47
C LEU A 101 1.17 7.57 7.72
N ALA A 102 0.78 8.01 8.90
CA ALA A 102 -0.62 7.97 9.35
C ALA A 102 -1.02 9.36 9.85
N ALA A 103 -2.21 9.82 9.48
CA ALA A 103 -2.71 11.12 9.90
C ALA A 103 -4.20 11.05 10.25
N ILE A 104 -4.59 11.78 11.29
CA ILE A 104 -5.98 11.94 11.70
C ILE A 104 -6.24 13.38 12.12
N MET A 105 -7.37 13.92 11.68
CA MET A 105 -7.90 15.16 12.20
C MET A 105 -8.74 14.89 13.45
N ARG A 106 -8.52 15.66 14.52
CA ARG A 106 -9.35 15.65 15.71
C ARG A 106 -10.47 16.67 15.55
N SER A 107 -11.68 16.24 15.85
CA SER A 107 -12.82 17.15 16.00
C SER A 107 -12.86 17.60 17.46
N GLY A 108 -12.61 18.88 17.71
CA GLY A 108 -12.54 19.48 19.05
C GLY A 108 -12.62 21.00 18.98
N THR A 109 -12.30 21.69 20.08
CA THR A 109 -12.24 23.17 20.12
C THR A 109 -11.11 23.74 19.29
N ASN A 110 -10.00 23.01 19.18
CA ASN A 110 -8.91 23.32 18.27
C ASN A 110 -9.00 22.42 17.03
N HIS A 111 -8.69 22.97 15.86
CA HIS A 111 -8.56 22.16 14.65
C HIS A 111 -7.16 21.60 14.58
N ASP A 112 -7.04 20.35 15.01
CA ASP A 112 -5.76 19.66 15.15
C ASP A 112 -5.67 18.48 14.19
N ALA A 113 -4.56 18.38 13.48
CA ALA A 113 -4.15 17.20 12.75
C ALA A 113 -3.00 16.52 13.49
N VAL A 114 -3.20 15.27 13.89
CA VAL A 114 -2.20 14.42 14.52
C VAL A 114 -1.66 13.46 13.48
N PHE A 115 -0.35 13.38 13.32
CA PHE A 115 0.26 12.44 12.38
C PHE A 115 1.58 11.88 12.87
N TYR A 116 1.94 10.70 12.37
CA TYR A 116 3.21 10.03 12.66
C TYR A 116 4.04 9.92 11.39
N VAL A 117 5.34 10.24 11.50
CA VAL A 117 6.31 10.18 10.41
C VAL A 117 7.18 8.92 10.57
N PRO A 118 7.22 8.01 9.58
CA PRO A 118 8.05 6.81 9.64
C PRO A 118 9.55 7.16 9.53
N ASN A 119 10.42 6.15 9.55
CA ASN A 119 11.87 6.32 9.42
C ASN A 119 12.29 6.72 7.98
N ALA A 120 11.89 7.92 7.55
CA ALA A 120 12.18 8.47 6.23
C ALA A 120 12.31 10.00 6.32
N ARG A 121 13.20 10.57 5.50
CA ARG A 121 13.29 12.03 5.36
C ARG A 121 11.97 12.55 4.82
N SER A 122 11.34 13.42 5.61
CA SER A 122 10.02 13.95 5.29
C SER A 122 9.98 15.43 5.62
N ARG A 123 9.12 16.15 4.93
CA ARG A 123 8.81 17.55 5.22
C ARG A 123 7.31 17.77 5.21
N LEU A 124 6.84 18.65 6.08
CA LEU A 124 5.48 19.16 6.03
C LEU A 124 5.46 20.38 5.10
N ASN A 125 4.75 20.26 3.99
CA ASN A 125 4.43 21.36 3.10
C ASN A 125 3.06 21.93 3.52
N VAL A 126 3.04 23.19 3.90
CA VAL A 126 1.80 23.92 4.23
C VAL A 126 1.56 24.94 3.14
N GLU A 127 0.50 24.74 2.37
CA GLU A 127 0.07 25.63 1.30
C GLU A 127 -1.17 26.40 1.75
N ILE A 128 -1.14 27.71 1.66
CA ILE A 128 -2.27 28.59 1.98
C ILE A 128 -2.61 29.40 0.75
N ASN A 129 -3.86 29.26 0.30
CA ASN A 129 -4.42 29.98 -0.84
C ASN A 129 -5.53 30.90 -0.35
N TRP A 130 -5.56 32.16 -0.78
CA TRP A 130 -6.65 33.08 -0.45
C TRP A 130 -7.09 33.93 -1.64
N LYS A 131 -8.36 34.32 -1.64
CA LYS A 131 -8.98 35.14 -2.67
C LYS A 131 -9.98 36.12 -2.06
N SER A 132 -10.11 37.29 -2.68
CA SER A 132 -11.16 38.27 -2.36
C SER A 132 -12.51 37.76 -2.85
N LEU A 133 -13.57 38.01 -2.06
CA LEU A 133 -14.96 37.64 -2.39
C LEU A 133 -15.74 38.79 -3.04
N GLU A 134 -15.16 39.99 -3.16
CA GLU A 134 -15.87 41.21 -3.58
C GLU A 134 -15.98 41.41 -5.11
N SER A 135 -15.35 40.59 -5.93
CA SER A 135 -15.36 40.73 -7.40
C SER A 135 -16.04 39.51 -8.02
N ALA A 136 -17.37 39.44 -7.88
CA ALA A 136 -18.18 38.49 -8.65
C ALA A 136 -18.62 39.05 -10.02
N ASP A 137 -18.53 40.37 -10.21
CA ASP A 137 -19.08 41.06 -11.41
C ASP A 137 -18.03 41.57 -12.41
N ASP A 138 -16.73 41.45 -12.10
CA ASP A 138 -15.68 41.86 -13.04
C ASP A 138 -14.80 40.66 -13.41
N ASP A 139 -14.91 40.23 -14.67
CA ASP A 139 -14.16 39.15 -15.33
C ASP A 139 -12.65 39.50 -15.51
N SER A 140 -12.17 40.50 -14.76
CA SER A 140 -10.79 40.99 -14.77
C SER A 140 -10.00 40.38 -13.60
N GLY A 141 -9.64 39.10 -13.76
CA GLY A 141 -8.54 38.47 -13.03
C GLY A 141 -8.69 38.45 -11.50
N MET A 142 -9.38 37.44 -10.96
CA MET A 142 -9.25 37.11 -9.53
C MET A 142 -7.77 36.93 -9.17
N GLU A 143 -7.21 37.84 -8.38
CA GLU A 143 -5.86 37.74 -7.86
C GLU A 143 -5.80 36.64 -6.79
N ASN A 144 -5.59 35.41 -7.25
CA ASN A 144 -5.36 34.27 -6.38
C ASN A 144 -3.97 34.41 -5.75
N SER A 145 -3.95 34.77 -4.48
CA SER A 145 -2.70 34.85 -3.71
C SER A 145 -2.43 33.51 -3.04
N HIS A 146 -1.15 33.11 -3.00
CA HIS A 146 -0.72 31.87 -2.38
C HIS A 146 0.58 32.06 -1.59
N GLN A 147 0.74 31.27 -0.53
CA GLN A 147 1.96 31.20 0.26
C GLN A 147 2.20 29.77 0.74
N THR A 148 3.46 29.35 0.71
CA THR A 148 3.86 27.98 1.06
C THR A 148 4.98 28.00 2.09
N TRP A 149 4.91 27.08 3.07
CA TRP A 149 5.97 26.82 4.04
C TRP A 149 6.40 25.36 3.96
N ASP A 150 7.69 25.13 4.09
CA ASP A 150 8.29 23.81 4.19
C ASP A 150 8.93 23.64 5.58
N VAL A 151 8.44 22.67 6.35
CA VAL A 151 8.98 22.34 7.69
C VAL A 151 9.61 20.97 7.63
N ALA A 152 10.91 20.88 7.90
CA ALA A 152 11.60 19.59 7.99
C ALA A 152 11.08 18.78 9.18
N LEU A 153 10.78 17.50 8.95
CA LEU A 153 10.27 16.59 9.97
C LEU A 153 11.37 15.61 10.37
N VAL A 154 11.57 15.48 11.68
CA VAL A 154 12.37 14.43 12.29
C VAL A 154 11.71 13.06 12.03
N PRO A 155 12.46 12.05 11.54
CA PRO A 155 11.97 10.68 11.36
C PRO A 155 11.51 10.03 12.68
N ASN A 156 10.67 8.99 12.60
CA ASN A 156 10.16 8.23 13.76
C ASN A 156 9.56 9.11 14.86
N SER A 157 8.85 10.17 14.45
CA SER A 157 8.32 11.17 15.37
C SER A 157 6.86 11.46 15.07
N GLY A 158 6.11 11.75 16.14
CA GLY A 158 4.72 12.20 16.10
C GLY A 158 4.64 13.72 16.09
N TYR A 159 3.65 14.26 15.38
CA TYR A 159 3.40 15.69 15.26
C TYR A 159 1.93 16.02 15.47
N ILE A 160 1.69 17.23 15.99
CA ILE A 160 0.39 17.88 16.02
C ILE A 160 0.53 19.20 15.26
N VAL A 161 -0.30 19.39 14.23
CA VAL A 161 -0.48 20.66 13.55
C VAL A 161 -1.82 21.22 13.96
N SER A 162 -1.83 22.46 14.45
CA SER A 162 -3.03 23.07 15.03
C SER A 162 -3.23 24.47 14.51
N ILE A 163 -4.48 24.81 14.18
CA ILE A 163 -4.91 26.20 14.06
C ILE A 163 -5.69 26.52 15.33
N PRO A 164 -5.11 27.28 16.28
CA PRO A 164 -5.81 27.64 17.50
C PRO A 164 -6.98 28.56 17.15
N ILE A 165 -8.19 28.11 17.47
CA ILE A 165 -9.40 28.89 17.27
C ILE A 165 -10.02 29.11 18.63
N ASP A 166 -9.78 30.30 19.18
CA ASP A 166 -10.55 30.71 20.33
C ASP A 166 -11.92 31.17 19.83
N SER A 167 -13.00 30.70 20.45
CA SER A 167 -14.37 31.17 20.24
C SER A 167 -14.54 32.70 20.15
N LYS A 168 -13.57 33.45 20.69
CA LYS A 168 -13.53 34.92 20.68
C LYS A 168 -12.40 35.53 19.86
N ARG A 169 -11.40 34.76 19.44
CA ARG A 169 -10.25 35.28 18.69
C ARG A 169 -10.16 34.66 17.32
N ILE A 170 -9.83 35.53 16.40
CA ILE A 170 -9.70 35.18 15.02
C ILE A 170 -8.33 34.52 14.80
N ALA A 171 -8.25 33.47 13.97
CA ALA A 171 -7.02 32.73 13.78
C ALA A 171 -5.97 33.65 13.13
N SER A 172 -4.83 33.81 13.77
CA SER A 172 -3.73 34.67 13.31
C SER A 172 -2.47 33.91 12.93
N HIS A 173 -2.39 32.63 13.32
CA HIS A 173 -1.24 31.77 13.10
C HIS A 173 -1.68 30.31 13.10
N TRP A 174 -0.82 29.45 12.57
CA TRP A 174 -0.89 28.01 12.75
C TRP A 174 0.36 27.54 13.51
N THR A 175 0.25 26.39 14.16
CA THR A 175 1.32 25.82 14.98
C THR A 175 1.64 24.41 14.54
N ILE A 176 2.89 24.02 14.72
CA ILE A 176 3.34 22.62 14.62
C ILE A 176 4.22 22.30 15.82
N GLU A 177 3.91 21.18 16.45
CA GLU A 177 4.65 20.63 17.57
C GLU A 177 4.99 19.16 17.27
N GLY A 178 6.15 18.69 17.70
CA GLY A 178 6.52 17.28 17.57
C GLY A 178 7.03 16.71 18.89
N ASN A 179 6.96 15.39 19.04
CA ASN A 179 7.35 14.68 20.26
C ASN A 179 8.86 14.43 20.40
N SER A 180 9.64 14.72 19.35
CA SER A 180 11.09 14.59 19.37
C SER A 180 11.74 15.75 20.13
N PRO A 181 12.80 15.51 20.94
CA PRO A 181 13.58 16.57 21.59
C PRO A 181 14.20 17.58 20.61
N GLN A 182 14.37 17.20 19.34
CA GLN A 182 14.86 18.07 18.27
C GLN A 182 13.75 18.94 17.67
N SER A 183 12.49 18.52 17.82
CA SER A 183 11.34 19.29 17.37
C SER A 183 11.07 20.42 18.36
N LYS A 184 10.99 21.65 17.87
CA LYS A 184 10.53 22.80 18.67
C LYS A 184 9.14 23.19 18.20
N LEU A 185 8.31 23.66 19.12
CA LEU A 185 7.05 24.31 18.78
C LEU A 185 7.33 25.49 17.85
N GLN A 186 6.75 25.45 16.66
CA GLN A 186 6.79 26.54 15.70
C GLN A 186 5.40 27.16 15.58
N SER A 187 5.34 28.48 15.60
CA SER A 187 4.12 29.26 15.40
C SER A 187 4.34 30.20 14.23
N ILE A 188 3.56 30.02 13.15
CA ILE A 188 3.75 30.72 11.89
C ILE A 188 2.50 31.54 11.61
N PRO A 189 2.63 32.88 11.42
CA PRO A 189 1.49 33.75 11.17
C PRO A 189 0.81 33.43 9.84
N LEU A 190 -0.51 33.62 9.79
CA LEU A 190 -1.29 33.57 8.56
C LEU A 190 -1.02 34.84 7.72
N PRO A 191 -1.16 34.76 6.38
CA PRO A 191 -0.81 35.85 5.47
C PRO A 191 -1.68 37.10 5.66
N LEU A 192 -2.97 36.90 5.99
CA LEU A 192 -3.84 37.98 6.44
C LEU A 192 -4.23 37.71 7.90
N SER A 193 -4.44 38.77 8.66
CA SER A 193 -5.03 38.66 9.99
C SER A 193 -6.50 38.31 9.88
N ASP A 194 -7.06 37.83 10.99
CA ASP A 194 -8.49 37.85 11.19
C ASP A 194 -9.32 36.92 10.28
N PHE A 195 -8.89 35.67 10.11
CA PHE A 195 -9.73 34.59 9.58
C PHE A 195 -10.58 33.81 10.59
N GLN A 196 -11.89 33.73 10.33
CA GLN A 196 -12.77 32.80 11.04
C GLN A 196 -12.94 31.51 10.24
N PRO A 197 -12.87 30.33 10.86
CA PRO A 197 -13.10 29.06 10.17
C PRO A 197 -14.56 29.01 9.69
N ARG A 198 -14.78 28.65 8.43
CA ARG A 198 -16.14 28.52 7.87
C ARG A 198 -16.52 27.07 7.65
N SER A 199 -15.59 26.31 7.08
CA SER A 199 -15.76 24.89 6.84
C SER A 199 -14.41 24.21 6.88
N TRP A 200 -14.42 22.95 7.23
CA TRP A 200 -13.24 22.11 7.18
C TRP A 200 -13.65 20.84 6.46
N SER A 201 -12.73 20.32 5.66
CA SER A 201 -12.93 19.07 4.95
C SER A 201 -11.64 18.31 5.04
N TRP A 202 -11.75 17.00 5.11
CA TRP A 202 -10.58 16.15 5.13
C TRP A 202 -10.91 14.94 4.28
N SER A 203 -9.92 14.47 3.53
CA SER A 203 -10.08 13.24 2.78
C SER A 203 -9.92 12.07 3.75
N THR A 204 -11.04 11.45 4.12
CA THR A 204 -11.03 10.16 4.83
C THR A 204 -10.25 9.10 4.06
N ASP A 205 -10.22 9.23 2.74
CA ASP A 205 -9.68 8.23 1.81
C ASP A 205 -8.14 8.23 1.77
N LYS A 206 -7.49 9.24 2.36
CA LYS A 206 -6.03 9.39 2.43
C LYS A 206 -5.53 9.52 3.88
N GLN A 207 -5.99 8.67 4.79
CA GLN A 207 -5.49 8.59 6.18
C GLN A 207 -4.12 7.91 6.31
N PHE A 208 -3.69 7.19 5.27
CA PHE A 208 -2.48 6.37 5.27
C PHE A 208 -1.70 6.48 3.97
N ALA A 209 -0.37 6.53 4.11
CA ALA A 209 0.56 6.17 3.05
C ALA A 209 1.52 5.09 3.55
N ARG A 210 1.77 4.05 2.73
CA ARG A 210 2.72 2.98 3.05
C ARG A 210 4.09 3.29 2.45
N TRP A 211 5.13 3.14 3.26
CA TRP A 211 6.53 3.25 2.88
C TRP A 211 7.18 1.85 2.67
N PRO A 212 8.14 1.68 1.76
CA PRO A 212 8.40 2.57 0.63
C PRO A 212 7.16 2.67 -0.26
N LEU A 213 6.92 3.86 -0.82
CA LEU A 213 5.82 4.09 -1.74
C LEU A 213 6.03 3.19 -2.96
N THR A 214 5.16 2.18 -3.15
CA THR A 214 5.17 1.34 -4.36
C THR A 214 5.10 2.23 -5.60
N ASP A 215 5.78 1.88 -6.69
CA ASP A 215 5.94 2.69 -7.92
C ASP A 215 4.67 3.36 -8.51
N LYS A 216 3.48 2.88 -8.13
CA LYS A 216 2.19 3.43 -8.57
C LYS A 216 1.62 4.53 -7.68
N MET A 217 2.16 4.76 -6.49
CA MET A 217 1.77 5.85 -5.61
C MET A 217 2.66 7.03 -5.97
N GLN A 218 2.31 7.73 -7.07
CA GLN A 218 3.04 8.90 -7.51
C GLN A 218 3.11 9.91 -6.36
N LEU A 219 4.35 10.32 -6.08
CA LEU A 219 4.79 11.16 -4.97
C LEU A 219 4.18 12.57 -4.97
N GLU A 220 3.54 12.98 -6.08
CA GLU A 220 3.21 14.38 -6.33
C GLU A 220 2.19 14.97 -5.36
N ASP A 221 1.39 14.13 -4.66
CA ASP A 221 0.31 14.63 -3.82
C ASP A 221 0.61 14.74 -2.32
N GLY A 222 1.64 14.04 -1.81
CA GLY A 222 1.84 13.89 -0.35
C GLY A 222 0.63 13.30 0.40
N LEU A 223 0.75 13.11 1.72
CA LEU A 223 -0.40 12.79 2.56
C LEU A 223 -1.03 14.10 3.02
N GLN A 224 -2.21 14.43 2.52
CA GLN A 224 -2.97 15.59 2.99
C GLN A 224 -3.46 15.34 4.41
N VAL A 225 -2.85 16.01 5.38
CA VAL A 225 -3.17 15.84 6.81
C VAL A 225 -4.23 16.81 7.29
N MET A 226 -4.41 17.94 6.59
CA MET A 226 -5.37 18.98 6.97
C MET A 226 -5.82 19.81 5.76
N LYS A 227 -7.12 20.14 5.69
CA LYS A 227 -7.66 21.19 4.81
C LYS A 227 -8.73 22.01 5.54
N ILE A 228 -8.44 23.29 5.73
CA ILE A 228 -9.33 24.20 6.45
C ILE A 228 -9.67 25.37 5.55
N SER A 229 -10.96 25.65 5.41
CA SER A 229 -11.48 26.81 4.69
C SER A 229 -11.99 27.84 5.70
N MET A 230 -11.43 29.04 5.62
CA MET A 230 -11.73 30.14 6.51
C MET A 230 -12.29 31.32 5.71
N SER A 231 -13.12 32.13 6.34
CA SER A 231 -13.57 33.41 5.85
C SER A 231 -13.24 34.48 6.87
N GLY A 232 -12.64 35.58 6.43
CA GLY A 232 -12.22 36.65 7.31
C GLY A 232 -12.44 38.01 6.66
N PRO A 233 -12.73 39.05 7.45
CA PRO A 233 -12.49 40.42 7.01
C PRO A 233 -10.98 40.67 6.98
N ALA A 234 -10.42 41.13 5.87
CA ALA A 234 -9.08 41.72 5.88
C ALA A 234 -9.19 43.24 5.63
N GLY A 235 -10.05 43.88 6.43
CA GLY A 235 -10.47 45.29 6.28
C GLY A 235 -11.91 45.41 5.79
N GLU A 236 -12.15 46.27 4.79
CA GLU A 236 -13.47 46.42 4.14
C GLU A 236 -13.86 45.19 3.30
N LYS A 237 -12.88 44.35 2.94
CA LYS A 237 -13.06 43.23 2.01
C LYS A 237 -13.21 41.88 2.70
N GLN A 238 -14.13 41.07 2.19
CA GLN A 238 -14.26 39.66 2.58
C GLN A 238 -13.28 38.78 1.80
N TYR A 239 -12.56 37.90 2.50
CA TYR A 239 -11.68 36.92 1.89
C TYR A 239 -12.12 35.49 2.21
N SER A 240 -11.86 34.58 1.28
CA SER A 240 -11.85 33.13 1.56
C SER A 240 -10.42 32.62 1.51
N LEU A 241 -10.02 31.89 2.55
CA LEU A 241 -8.71 31.25 2.66
C LEU A 241 -8.88 29.74 2.72
N THR A 242 -7.99 29.00 2.09
CA THR A 242 -7.88 27.54 2.19
C THR A 242 -6.44 27.19 2.56
N MET A 243 -6.25 26.63 3.75
CA MET A 243 -4.98 26.06 4.19
C MET A 243 -4.99 24.56 3.95
N THR A 244 -3.95 24.06 3.31
CA THR A 244 -3.73 22.64 3.02
C THR A 244 -2.36 22.24 3.57
N ALA A 245 -2.33 21.32 4.52
CA ALA A 245 -1.09 20.76 5.04
C ALA A 245 -0.88 19.36 4.47
N ARG A 246 0.31 19.10 3.92
CA ARG A 246 0.68 17.83 3.28
C ARG A 246 2.03 17.37 3.80
N VAL A 247 2.13 16.11 4.20
CA VAL A 247 3.43 15.50 4.48
C VAL A 247 3.97 14.92 3.19
N VAL A 248 5.13 15.42 2.77
CA VAL A 248 5.87 14.97 1.58
C VAL A 248 7.07 14.17 2.06
N VAL A 249 7.17 12.93 1.61
CA VAL A 249 8.34 12.09 1.89
C VAL A 249 9.35 12.30 0.78
N GLU A 250 10.56 12.72 1.14
CA GLU A 250 11.65 12.90 0.18
C GLU A 250 12.20 11.52 -0.19
N ARG A 251 12.18 11.18 -1.48
CA ARG A 251 12.98 10.05 -1.95
C ARG A 251 14.43 10.45 -1.79
N GLU A 252 15.19 9.66 -1.04
CA GLU A 252 16.64 9.72 -1.10
C GLU A 252 16.98 9.36 -2.56
N THR A 253 17.28 10.38 -3.37
CA THR A 253 17.88 10.14 -4.68
C THR A 253 19.20 9.49 -4.32
N GLN A 254 19.24 8.18 -4.50
CA GLN A 254 20.44 7.39 -4.43
C GLN A 254 21.33 7.95 -5.55
N THR A 255 22.11 8.98 -5.23
CA THR A 255 23.20 9.42 -6.06
C THR A 255 24.13 8.23 -6.04
N ASP A 256 24.00 7.37 -7.06
CA ASP A 256 24.99 6.38 -7.41
C ASP A 256 26.26 7.14 -7.79
N ALA A 257 26.95 7.67 -6.77
CA ALA A 257 28.37 7.86 -6.77
C ALA A 257 28.99 6.45 -6.68
N THR A 258 28.70 5.62 -7.68
CA THR A 258 29.63 4.57 -8.07
C THR A 258 30.76 5.33 -8.73
N SER A 259 31.64 5.86 -7.89
CA SER A 259 32.95 6.28 -8.27
C SER A 259 33.54 5.15 -9.11
N GLN A 260 33.69 5.44 -10.39
CA GLN A 260 34.75 4.87 -11.20
C GLN A 260 36.06 5.15 -10.44
N SER A 261 36.43 4.22 -9.57
CA SER A 261 37.80 4.02 -9.15
C SER A 261 38.24 2.72 -9.81
N GLU A 262 38.89 2.92 -10.95
CA GLU A 262 39.95 2.14 -11.60
C GLU A 262 40.14 0.66 -11.19
#